data_AF-A0A2G7GA17-F1
#
_entry.id   AF-A0A2G7GA17-F1
#
_cell.length_a   1.000
_cell.length_b   1.000
_cell.length_c   1.000
_cell.angle_alpha   90.00
_cell.angle_beta   90.00
_cell.angle_gamma   90.00
#
_symmetry.space_group_name_H-M   'P 1'
#
loop_
_entity.id
_entity.type
_entity.pdbx_description
1 polymer ?
#
loop_
_entity_poly.entity_id
_entity_poly.type
_entity_poly.pdbx_seq_one_letter_code
_entity_poly.pdbx_strand_id
1 'polypeptide(L)'
;MTLSSDGEVLATASEMGTLVRVFSTSNCTKMAELRRGVDQAVIFSLAISPSNNLLAVTSDKSTLHVFDLPHPLNPSHRNPLASQPSEEGTNQKWGILGKIPLLPRVFSDVYSFASAPFEIGDESAPGSHYVPPLGTSFGRPLKGVIGWPDDQTILVLGSGRDGRWEKFTLREGGDGKRYCMREGWKRYLGGG
;
A
#
# COMPACT_ATOMS: atom_id res chain seq x y z
N MET A 1 -2.06 -2.20 -12.06
CA MET A 1 -2.94 -1.00 -12.09
C MET A 1 -4.29 -1.35 -11.51
N THR A 2 -5.10 -0.38 -11.11
CA THR A 2 -6.47 -0.60 -10.63
C THR A 2 -7.34 0.63 -10.89
N LEU A 3 -8.64 0.43 -11.09
CA LEU A 3 -9.65 1.49 -11.20
C LEU A 3 -10.47 1.54 -9.91
N SER A 4 -10.99 2.73 -9.57
CA SER A 4 -12.04 2.87 -8.56
C SER A 4 -13.32 2.18 -9.03
N SER A 5 -14.22 1.88 -8.09
CA SER A 5 -15.50 1.21 -8.37
C SER A 5 -16.41 2.02 -9.30
N ASP A 6 -16.33 3.35 -9.24
CA ASP A 6 -17.03 4.30 -10.11
C ASP A 6 -16.29 4.57 -11.43
N GLY A 7 -15.05 4.07 -11.58
CA GLY A 7 -14.22 4.28 -12.76
C GLY A 7 -13.60 5.68 -12.90
N GLU A 8 -13.79 6.58 -11.93
CA GLU A 8 -13.31 7.97 -11.98
C GLU A 8 -11.80 8.12 -11.68
N VAL A 9 -11.21 7.12 -11.02
CA VAL A 9 -9.81 7.15 -10.57
C VAL A 9 -9.06 5.92 -11.08
N LEU A 10 -7.89 6.16 -11.67
CA LEU A 10 -6.95 5.12 -12.10
C LEU A 10 -5.65 5.23 -11.29
N ALA A 11 -5.22 4.12 -10.68
CA ALA A 11 -3.91 4.02 -10.02
C ALA A 11 -2.97 3.08 -10.79
N THR A 12 -1.74 3.53 -11.06
CA THR A 12 -0.70 2.76 -11.74
C THR A 12 0.59 2.74 -10.93
N ALA A 13 1.33 1.63 -10.98
CA ALA A 13 2.66 1.53 -10.39
C ALA A 13 3.72 1.78 -11.48
N SER A 14 4.83 2.41 -11.13
CA SER A 14 5.99 2.49 -12.01
C SER A 14 6.66 1.13 -12.19
N GLU A 15 7.45 0.98 -13.25
CA GLU A 15 8.28 -0.22 -13.48
C GLU A 15 9.22 -0.52 -12.31
N MET A 16 9.80 0.52 -11.71
CA MET A 16 10.64 0.40 -10.51
C MET A 16 9.83 0.06 -9.24
N GLY A 17 8.51 0.20 -9.25
CA GLY A 17 7.63 -0.02 -8.09
C GLY A 17 7.91 0.88 -6.88
N THR A 18 8.66 1.96 -7.06
CA THR A 18 8.93 2.98 -6.03
C THR A 18 7.82 4.02 -5.96
N LEU A 19 7.12 4.25 -7.07
CA LEU A 19 6.10 5.27 -7.22
C LEU A 19 4.79 4.66 -7.69
N VAL A 20 3.69 5.18 -7.15
CA VAL A 20 2.33 4.93 -7.60
C VAL A 20 1.72 6.25 -8.02
N ARG A 21 1.16 6.31 -9.23
CA ARG A 21 0.53 7.51 -9.79
C ARG A 21 -0.96 7.33 -9.84
N VAL A 22 -1.68 8.38 -9.48
CA VAL A 22 -3.14 8.42 -9.43
C VAL A 22 -3.61 9.44 -10.46
N PHE A 23 -4.57 9.06 -11.28
CA PHE A 23 -5.10 9.88 -12.36
C PHE A 23 -6.62 9.95 -12.27
N SER A 24 -7.17 11.11 -12.65
CA SER A 24 -8.59 11.24 -12.97
C SER A 24 -8.80 10.66 -14.37
N THR A 25 -9.79 9.80 -14.54
CA THR A 25 -10.08 9.17 -15.83
C THR A 25 -10.88 10.09 -16.75
N SER A 26 -11.70 10.98 -16.18
CA SER A 26 -12.55 11.90 -16.95
C SER A 26 -11.78 12.90 -17.80
N ASN A 27 -10.57 13.30 -17.36
CA ASN A 27 -9.74 14.30 -18.02
C ASN A 27 -8.26 13.91 -18.14
N CYS A 28 -7.91 12.67 -17.80
CA CYS A 28 -6.55 12.12 -17.85
C CYS A 28 -5.50 12.91 -17.03
N THR A 29 -5.93 13.72 -16.06
CA THR A 29 -5.01 14.53 -15.25
C THR A 29 -4.40 13.69 -14.12
N LYS A 30 -3.09 13.87 -13.88
CA LYS A 30 -2.42 13.26 -12.72
C LYS A 30 -2.85 13.99 -11.45
N MET A 31 -3.53 13.29 -10.56
CA MET A 31 -4.05 13.81 -9.29
C MET A 31 -2.99 13.74 -8.18
N ALA A 32 -2.24 12.64 -8.12
CA ALA A 32 -1.20 12.43 -7.11
C ALA A 32 -0.05 11.54 -7.61
N GLU A 33 1.09 11.68 -6.93
CA GLU A 33 2.24 10.77 -7.02
C GLU A 33 2.62 10.37 -5.60
N LEU A 34 2.49 9.07 -5.32
CA LEU A 34 2.61 8.45 -4.01
C LEU A 34 3.88 7.60 -3.98
N ARG A 35 4.69 7.74 -2.93
CA ARG A 35 5.94 6.99 -2.80
C ARG A 35 5.76 5.79 -1.88
N ARG A 36 5.93 4.59 -2.44
CA ARG A 36 5.96 3.33 -1.67
C ARG A 36 7.24 3.23 -0.84
N GLY A 37 8.38 3.59 -1.43
CA GLY A 37 9.67 3.64 -0.76
C GLY A 37 10.80 4.00 -1.72
N VAL A 38 12.03 3.98 -1.21
CA VAL A 38 13.24 4.28 -2.00
C VAL A 38 13.67 3.08 -2.83
N ASP A 39 13.59 1.88 -2.25
CA ASP A 39 14.02 0.66 -2.91
C ASP A 39 13.03 0.18 -3.96
N GLN A 40 13.58 -0.35 -5.06
CA GLN A 40 12.83 -1.06 -6.09
C GLN A 40 12.06 -2.24 -5.48
N ALA A 41 10.83 -2.45 -5.95
CA ALA A 41 9.96 -3.52 -5.50
C ALA A 41 9.05 -4.00 -6.63
N VAL A 42 8.80 -5.31 -6.71
CA VAL A 42 7.74 -5.84 -7.59
C VAL A 42 6.39 -5.63 -6.91
N ILE A 43 5.55 -4.77 -7.49
CA ILE A 43 4.19 -4.55 -6.99
C ILE A 43 3.32 -5.75 -7.31
N PHE A 44 2.71 -6.33 -6.28
CA PHE A 44 1.79 -7.45 -6.43
C PHE A 44 0.36 -6.98 -6.71
N SER A 45 -0.12 -5.99 -5.95
CA SER A 45 -1.50 -5.53 -6.06
C SER A 45 -1.63 -4.05 -5.69
N LEU A 46 -2.60 -3.41 -6.35
CA LEU A 46 -3.11 -2.07 -6.04
C LEU A 46 -4.62 -2.22 -5.87
N ALA A 47 -5.19 -1.65 -4.80
CA ALA A 47 -6.64 -1.67 -4.60
C ALA A 47 -7.12 -0.37 -3.97
N ILE A 48 -8.08 0.28 -4.62
CA ILE A 48 -8.77 1.48 -4.12
C ILE A 48 -9.91 1.03 -3.20
N SER A 49 -10.10 1.72 -2.08
CA SER A 49 -11.16 1.41 -1.12
C SER A 49 -12.55 1.73 -1.68
N PRO A 50 -13.64 1.15 -1.14
CA PRO A 50 -14.99 1.36 -1.64
C PRO A 50 -15.42 2.84 -1.69
N SER A 51 -14.96 3.67 -0.75
CA SER A 51 -15.25 5.12 -0.75
C SER A 51 -14.33 5.95 -1.65
N ASN A 52 -13.41 5.34 -2.40
CA ASN A 52 -12.41 6.01 -3.23
C ASN A 52 -11.48 6.99 -2.49
N ASN A 53 -11.34 6.84 -1.17
CA ASN A 53 -10.52 7.74 -0.35
C ASN A 53 -9.17 7.14 0.02
N LEU A 54 -8.99 5.82 -0.14
CA LEU A 54 -7.78 5.13 0.26
C LEU A 54 -7.25 4.25 -0.87
N LEU A 55 -5.93 4.10 -0.90
CA LEU A 55 -5.23 3.16 -1.79
C LEU A 55 -4.33 2.26 -0.97
N ALA A 56 -4.50 0.94 -1.15
CA ALA A 56 -3.61 -0.07 -0.61
C ALA A 56 -2.67 -0.62 -1.68
N VAL A 57 -1.43 -0.89 -1.28
CA VAL A 57 -0.35 -1.39 -2.15
C VAL A 57 0.41 -2.50 -1.44
N THR A 58 0.60 -3.64 -2.10
CA THR A 58 1.45 -4.75 -1.64
C THR A 58 2.58 -4.99 -2.64
N SER A 59 3.71 -5.46 -2.14
CA SER A 59 4.88 -5.79 -2.97
C SER A 59 5.66 -6.98 -2.42
N ASP A 60 6.70 -7.37 -3.15
CA ASP A 60 7.71 -8.35 -2.74
C ASP A 60 8.55 -7.95 -1.51
N LYS A 61 8.38 -6.74 -0.99
CA LYS A 61 8.98 -6.27 0.28
C LYS A 61 8.18 -6.66 1.52
N SER A 62 7.30 -7.66 1.40
CA SER A 62 6.45 -8.19 2.49
C SER A 62 5.69 -7.11 3.27
N THR A 63 5.36 -5.99 2.60
CA THR A 63 4.75 -4.82 3.24
C THR A 63 3.47 -4.41 2.51
N LEU A 64 2.41 -4.19 3.27
CA LEU A 64 1.19 -3.50 2.87
C LEU A 64 1.35 -2.01 3.21
N HIS A 65 1.23 -1.15 2.22
CA HIS A 65 1.20 0.32 2.37
C HIS A 65 -0.21 0.85 2.14
N VAL A 66 -0.62 1.87 2.92
CA VAL A 66 -1.93 2.52 2.80
C VAL A 66 -1.78 4.03 2.66
N PHE A 67 -2.39 4.59 1.63
CA PHE A 67 -2.30 6.00 1.26
C PHE A 67 -3.68 6.65 1.25
N ASP A 68 -3.73 7.96 1.52
CA ASP A 68 -4.89 8.77 1.20
C ASP A 68 -4.91 9.08 -0.31
N LEU A 69 -6.11 9.03 -0.88
CA LEU A 69 -6.38 9.54 -2.22
C LEU A 69 -6.93 10.95 -2.14
N PRO A 70 -6.51 11.86 -3.04
CA PRO A 70 -7.11 13.18 -3.14
C PRO A 70 -8.55 13.07 -3.64
N HIS A 71 -9.51 13.59 -2.88
CA HIS A 71 -10.92 13.63 -3.26
C HIS A 71 -11.47 15.08 -3.21
N PRO A 72 -12.23 15.56 -4.22
CA PRO A 72 -12.67 16.95 -4.31
C PRO A 72 -13.52 17.41 -3.12
N LEU A 73 -14.31 16.50 -2.55
CA LEU A 73 -15.24 16.78 -1.45
C LEU A 73 -14.61 16.62 -0.07
N ASN A 74 -13.37 16.14 0.02
CA ASN A 74 -12.72 15.89 1.31
C ASN A 74 -11.34 16.58 1.38
N PRO A 75 -11.29 17.93 1.37
CA PRO A 75 -10.05 18.71 1.42
C PRO A 75 -9.26 18.51 2.72
N SER A 76 -9.88 17.94 3.76
CA SER A 76 -9.30 17.58 5.06
C SER A 76 -8.15 16.57 4.96
N HIS A 77 -8.12 15.71 3.93
CA HIS A 77 -7.05 14.71 3.73
C HIS A 77 -5.85 15.25 2.94
N ARG A 78 -5.87 16.52 2.54
CA ARG A 78 -4.72 17.18 1.91
C ARG A 78 -3.71 17.55 3.00
N ASN A 79 -3.04 16.54 3.55
CA ASN A 79 -2.12 16.69 4.67
C ASN A 79 -1.02 17.73 4.33
N PRO A 80 -0.94 18.89 5.00
CA PRO A 80 0.17 19.83 4.79
C PRO A 80 1.43 19.42 5.56
N LEU A 81 1.34 18.41 6.44
CA LEU A 81 2.42 18.02 7.33
C LEU A 81 3.01 16.66 6.90
N ALA A 82 4.03 16.74 6.06
CA ALA A 82 4.93 15.62 5.84
C ALA A 82 5.53 15.23 7.20
N SER A 83 5.22 14.02 7.68
CA SER A 83 5.98 13.39 8.77
C SER A 83 7.38 13.13 8.24
N GLN A 84 8.32 14.02 8.58
CA GLN A 84 9.74 13.78 8.37
C GLN A 84 10.15 12.55 9.20
N PRO A 85 10.96 11.63 8.66
CA PRO A 85 11.76 10.76 9.51
C PRO A 85 12.71 11.65 10.32
N SER A 86 12.74 11.46 11.63
CA SER A 86 13.77 12.07 12.48
C SER A 86 15.11 11.39 12.18
N GLU A 87 15.89 11.96 11.26
CA GLU A 87 17.31 11.66 11.15
C GLU A 87 18.12 12.77 11.86
N GLU A 88 18.66 12.41 13.02
CA GLU A 88 19.81 13.09 13.62
C GLU A 88 21.02 12.94 12.68
N GLY A 89 21.45 14.03 12.05
CA GLY A 89 22.70 14.05 11.29
C GLY A 89 22.77 15.09 10.17
N THR A 90 23.19 16.31 10.53
CA THR A 90 23.94 17.27 9.68
C THR A 90 23.54 17.41 8.20
N ASN A 91 22.70 18.41 7.85
CA ASN A 91 22.98 19.35 6.75
C ASN A 91 21.88 20.44 6.66
N GLN A 92 22.14 21.61 7.26
CA GLN A 92 21.25 22.78 7.33
C GLN A 92 21.09 23.56 6.01
N LYS A 93 21.29 22.92 4.85
CA LYS A 93 21.36 23.64 3.56
C LYS A 93 20.00 23.83 2.86
N TRP A 94 18.96 23.11 3.28
CA TRP A 94 17.66 23.07 2.58
C TRP A 94 16.46 23.57 3.42
N GLY A 95 16.64 23.89 4.70
CA GLY A 95 15.54 24.26 5.61
C GLY A 95 14.89 25.63 5.38
N ILE A 96 15.49 26.49 4.55
CA ILE A 96 15.07 27.91 4.40
C ILE A 96 14.14 28.09 3.18
N LEU A 97 14.20 27.21 2.17
CA LEU A 97 13.37 27.32 0.96
C LEU A 97 11.93 26.84 1.16
N GLY A 98 11.66 26.04 2.22
CA GLY A 98 10.32 25.54 2.54
C GLY A 98 9.40 26.55 3.24
N LYS A 99 9.89 27.74 3.60
CA LYS A 99 9.14 28.79 4.33
C LYS A 99 8.64 29.93 3.45
N ILE A 100 8.80 29.84 2.13
CA ILE A 100 8.39 30.89 1.20
C ILE A 100 6.92 30.63 0.81
N PRO A 101 5.96 31.47 1.21
CA PRO A 101 4.59 31.36 0.74
C PRO A 101 4.55 31.56 -0.78
N LEU A 102 3.69 30.80 -1.47
CA LEU A 102 3.38 30.89 -2.91
C LEU A 102 4.37 30.23 -3.90
N LEU A 103 5.43 29.54 -3.44
CA LEU A 103 6.19 28.67 -4.36
C LEU A 103 5.42 27.37 -4.67
N PRO A 104 5.39 26.91 -5.94
CA PRO A 104 4.88 25.58 -6.25
C PRO A 104 5.68 24.56 -5.45
N ARG A 105 5.01 23.69 -4.69
CA ARG A 105 5.66 22.52 -4.08
C ARG A 105 6.05 21.54 -5.18
N VAL A 106 7.15 21.80 -5.86
CA VAL A 106 7.72 20.86 -6.82
C VAL A 106 8.36 19.72 -6.02
N PHE A 107 7.58 18.65 -5.89
CA PHE A 107 7.97 17.31 -5.41
C PHE A 107 8.23 17.16 -3.91
N SER A 108 7.18 17.29 -3.09
CA SER A 108 7.12 16.54 -1.83
C SER A 108 6.45 15.19 -2.12
N ASP A 109 7.20 14.11 -2.07
CA ASP A 109 6.62 12.77 -2.19
C ASP A 109 5.66 12.50 -1.03
N VAL A 110 4.46 12.00 -1.35
CA VAL A 110 3.49 11.60 -0.33
C VAL A 110 3.69 10.13 0.00
N TYR A 111 4.14 9.85 1.22
CA TYR A 111 4.31 8.49 1.74
C TYR A 111 2.99 7.94 2.31
N SER A 112 2.94 6.62 2.49
CA SER A 112 1.81 5.95 3.14
C SER A 112 1.67 6.43 4.58
N PHE A 113 0.45 6.77 5.01
CA PHE A 113 0.22 7.15 6.41
C PHE A 113 0.33 5.95 7.36
N ALA A 114 0.13 4.74 6.84
CA ALA A 114 0.30 3.50 7.58
C ALA A 114 0.89 2.40 6.68
N SER A 115 1.66 1.52 7.31
CA SER A 115 2.12 0.28 6.69
C SER A 115 2.11 -0.87 7.70
N ALA A 116 2.03 -2.09 7.19
CA ALA A 116 2.06 -3.30 8.01
C ALA A 116 2.75 -4.45 7.25
N PRO A 117 3.53 -5.31 7.93
CA PRO A 117 4.09 -6.49 7.29
C PRO A 117 3.01 -7.55 7.02
N PHE A 118 3.13 -8.27 5.91
CA PHE A 118 2.35 -9.48 5.59
C PHE A 118 3.29 -10.60 5.14
N GLU A 119 2.91 -11.86 5.35
CA GLU A 119 3.79 -12.98 5.03
C GLU A 119 3.74 -13.32 3.53
N ILE A 120 4.88 -13.66 2.90
CA ILE A 120 4.94 -14.10 1.49
C ILE A 120 5.25 -15.61 1.38
N GLY A 121 5.74 -16.23 2.47
CA GLY A 121 6.03 -17.67 2.53
C GLY A 121 7.33 -18.06 1.83
N ASP A 122 8.40 -17.31 2.10
CA ASP A 122 9.78 -17.49 1.61
C ASP A 122 10.70 -18.28 2.56
N GLU A 123 10.25 -18.65 3.76
CA GLU A 123 11.00 -19.57 4.63
C GLU A 123 11.04 -20.99 4.03
N SER A 124 12.03 -21.26 3.18
CA SER A 124 12.58 -22.59 3.04
C SER A 124 13.63 -22.78 4.13
N ALA A 125 13.40 -23.69 5.07
CA ALA A 125 14.51 -24.21 5.88
C ALA A 125 15.60 -24.73 4.91
N PRO A 126 16.89 -24.43 5.14
CA PRO A 126 17.96 -24.93 4.27
C PRO A 126 17.87 -26.46 4.15
N GLY A 127 17.66 -26.97 2.92
CA GLY A 127 17.57 -28.41 2.64
C GLY A 127 16.15 -28.99 2.41
N SER A 128 15.09 -28.20 2.49
CA SER A 128 13.73 -28.68 2.21
C SER A 128 13.42 -28.69 0.70
N HIS A 129 13.55 -29.84 0.03
CA HIS A 129 12.90 -30.08 -1.27
C HIS A 129 11.38 -30.17 -1.06
N TYR A 130 10.66 -29.09 -1.34
CA TYR A 130 9.20 -29.12 -1.30
C TYR A 130 8.68 -29.98 -2.45
N VAL A 131 8.06 -31.11 -2.10
CA VAL A 131 7.22 -31.88 -3.00
C VAL A 131 5.79 -31.37 -2.81
N PRO A 132 5.17 -30.73 -3.82
CA PRO A 132 3.77 -30.37 -3.73
C PRO A 132 2.92 -31.63 -3.50
N PRO A 133 1.88 -31.59 -2.64
CA PRO A 133 0.94 -32.69 -2.48
C PRO A 133 0.38 -33.11 -3.85
N LEU A 134 0.28 -34.42 -4.09
CA LEU A 134 -0.22 -34.96 -5.35
C LEU A 134 -1.64 -34.43 -5.60
N GLY A 135 -1.83 -33.63 -6.67
CA GLY A 135 -3.08 -32.93 -6.98
C GLY A 135 -3.00 -31.40 -6.88
N THR A 136 -1.96 -30.82 -6.29
CA THR A 136 -1.72 -29.36 -6.32
C THR A 136 -0.89 -28.97 -7.54
N SER A 137 -1.42 -29.27 -8.74
CA SER A 137 -0.77 -28.94 -10.03
C SER A 137 -1.12 -27.55 -10.55
N PHE A 138 -1.96 -26.79 -9.85
CA PHE A 138 -2.31 -25.43 -10.22
C PHE A 138 -1.38 -24.48 -9.47
N GLY A 139 -0.69 -23.61 -10.22
CA GLY A 139 0.48 -22.84 -9.78
C GLY A 139 0.37 -22.11 -8.45
N ARG A 140 1.52 -21.67 -7.94
CA ARG A 140 1.64 -20.94 -6.66
C ARG A 140 0.57 -19.83 -6.63
N PRO A 141 -0.28 -19.76 -5.59
CA PRO A 141 -1.36 -18.78 -5.53
C PRO A 141 -0.78 -17.36 -5.67
N LEU A 142 -1.47 -16.50 -6.42
CA LEU A 142 -1.12 -15.09 -6.56
C LEU A 142 -0.90 -14.49 -5.17
N LYS A 143 0.28 -13.90 -4.95
CA LYS A 143 0.68 -13.34 -3.66
C LYS A 143 0.19 -11.93 -3.52
N GLY A 144 -0.21 -11.56 -2.31
CA GLY A 144 -0.47 -10.17 -1.93
C GLY A 144 -1.68 -9.53 -2.62
N VAL A 145 -2.63 -10.31 -3.15
CA VAL A 145 -3.83 -9.73 -3.79
C VAL A 145 -4.69 -9.05 -2.73
N ILE A 146 -5.03 -7.79 -2.94
CA ILE A 146 -5.75 -6.98 -1.94
C ILE A 146 -7.26 -7.00 -2.20
N GLY A 147 -8.05 -7.11 -1.14
CA GLY A 147 -9.49 -6.86 -1.16
C GLY A 147 -9.92 -5.96 -0.01
N TRP A 148 -10.89 -5.09 -0.27
CA TRP A 148 -11.52 -4.22 0.73
C TRP A 148 -12.97 -4.65 0.96
N PRO A 149 -13.31 -5.27 2.10
CA PRO A 149 -14.71 -5.51 2.47
C PRO A 149 -15.47 -4.22 2.81
N ASP A 150 -14.76 -3.24 3.35
CA ASP A 150 -15.22 -1.92 3.77
C ASP A 150 -14.01 -0.95 3.77
N ASP A 151 -14.19 0.33 4.12
CA ASP A 151 -13.10 1.33 4.15
C ASP A 151 -12.16 1.24 5.36
N GLN A 152 -12.39 0.29 6.28
CA GLN A 152 -11.55 0.08 7.47
C GLN A 152 -10.82 -1.26 7.46
N THR A 153 -11.23 -2.21 6.63
CA THR A 153 -10.71 -3.57 6.62
C THR A 153 -10.00 -3.87 5.31
N ILE A 154 -8.80 -4.43 5.40
CA ILE A 154 -8.04 -4.90 4.25
C ILE A 154 -7.80 -6.40 4.40
N LEU A 155 -8.09 -7.16 3.35
CA LEU A 155 -7.70 -8.56 3.22
C LEU A 155 -6.54 -8.66 2.24
N VAL A 156 -5.47 -9.34 2.64
CA VAL A 156 -4.35 -9.68 1.76
C VAL A 156 -4.42 -11.18 1.49
N LEU A 157 -4.87 -11.53 0.30
CA LEU A 157 -4.97 -12.90 -0.20
C LEU A 157 -3.61 -13.39 -0.69
N GLY A 158 -3.37 -14.67 -0.48
CA GLY A 158 -2.17 -15.37 -0.93
C GLY A 158 -1.00 -15.10 -0.01
N SER A 159 -1.24 -14.66 1.22
CA SER A 159 -0.18 -14.49 2.20
C SER A 159 0.39 -15.84 2.65
N GLY A 160 1.63 -15.89 3.13
CA GLY A 160 2.31 -17.09 3.63
C GLY A 160 2.58 -18.14 2.56
N ARG A 161 2.97 -19.35 2.97
CA ARG A 161 3.29 -20.45 2.04
C ARG A 161 2.04 -21.06 1.40
N ASP A 162 1.04 -21.34 2.24
CA ASP A 162 -0.21 -22.00 1.86
C ASP A 162 -1.25 -21.01 1.32
N GLY A 163 -2.33 -21.54 0.74
CA GLY A 163 -3.48 -20.73 0.36
C GLY A 163 -4.22 -20.17 1.58
N ARG A 164 -3.92 -18.93 1.96
CA ARG A 164 -4.56 -18.22 3.08
C ARG A 164 -4.71 -16.73 2.79
N TRP A 165 -5.46 -16.05 3.65
CA TRP A 165 -5.57 -14.60 3.69
C TRP A 165 -5.15 -14.06 5.06
N GLU A 166 -4.59 -12.86 5.08
CA GLU A 166 -4.36 -12.05 6.29
C GLU A 166 -5.34 -10.88 6.33
N LYS A 167 -5.91 -10.60 7.50
CA LYS A 167 -6.80 -9.45 7.73
C LYS A 167 -6.05 -8.35 8.46
N PHE A 168 -6.25 -7.13 7.98
CA PHE A 168 -5.76 -5.91 8.58
C PHE A 168 -6.93 -4.95 8.81
N THR A 169 -6.82 -4.12 9.85
CA THR A 169 -7.81 -3.10 10.18
C THR A 169 -7.13 -1.75 10.37
N LEU A 170 -7.69 -0.73 9.75
CA LEU A 170 -7.29 0.66 9.92
C LEU A 170 -7.94 1.22 11.17
N ARG A 171 -7.12 1.80 12.07
CA ARG A 171 -7.58 2.38 13.33
C ARG A 171 -6.94 3.75 13.53
N GLU A 172 -7.68 4.66 14.14
CA GLU A 172 -7.12 5.92 14.63
C GLU A 172 -6.67 5.72 16.10
N GLY A 173 -5.42 6.07 16.38
CA GLY A 173 -4.88 6.07 17.73
C GLY A 173 -5.31 7.33 18.49
N GLY A 174 -5.14 7.30 19.82
CA GLY A 174 -5.44 8.47 20.66
C GLY A 174 -4.54 9.68 20.40
N ASP A 175 -3.47 9.52 19.60
CA ASP A 175 -2.58 10.58 19.15
C ASP A 175 -3.02 11.23 17.82
N GLY A 176 -4.18 10.84 17.28
CA GLY A 176 -4.72 11.32 16.00
C GLY A 176 -4.01 10.73 14.78
N LYS A 177 -3.13 9.74 14.95
CA LYS A 177 -2.51 9.03 13.83
C LYS A 177 -3.34 7.82 13.45
N ARG A 178 -3.29 7.45 12.18
CA ARG A 178 -3.91 6.22 11.67
C ARG A 178 -2.88 5.11 11.56
N TYR A 179 -3.28 3.91 11.94
CA TYR A 179 -2.47 2.70 11.97
C TYR A 179 -3.15 1.60 11.18
N CYS A 180 -2.35 0.74 10.55
CA CYS A 180 -2.80 -0.49 9.90
C CYS A 180 -2.38 -1.67 10.77
N MET A 181 -3.34 -2.33 11.41
CA MET A 181 -3.07 -3.39 12.38
C MET A 181 -3.40 -4.74 11.78
N ARG A 182 -2.46 -5.69 11.83
CA ARG A 182 -2.71 -7.09 11.45
C ARG A 182 -3.53 -7.78 12.54
N GLU A 183 -4.72 -8.23 12.19
CA GLU A 183 -5.64 -8.89 13.13
C GLU A 183 -5.44 -10.42 13.16
N GLY A 184 -5.08 -11.03 12.04
CA GLY A 184 -4.89 -12.48 11.96
C GLY A 184 -4.95 -13.03 10.54
N TRP A 185 -5.05 -14.34 10.41
CA TRP A 185 -5.09 -15.02 9.12
C TRP A 185 -5.97 -16.28 9.13
N LYS A 186 -6.41 -16.72 7.95
CA LYS A 186 -7.14 -17.98 7.78
C LYS A 186 -6.84 -18.63 6.43
N ARG A 187 -6.78 -19.98 6.39
CA ARG A 187 -6.69 -20.76 5.15
C ARG A 187 -7.95 -20.57 4.30
N TYR A 188 -7.80 -20.59 2.97
CA TYR A 188 -8.96 -20.54 2.05
C TYR A 188 -9.91 -21.71 2.25
N LEU A 189 -9.32 -22.89 2.40
CA LEU A 189 -10.01 -24.14 2.66
C LEU A 189 -9.68 -24.52 4.09
N GLY A 190 -10.71 -24.74 4.92
CA GLY A 190 -10.53 -25.20 6.30
C GLY A 190 -9.65 -26.45 6.33
N GLY A 191 -8.73 -26.53 7.29
CA GLY A 191 -8.11 -27.81 7.60
C GLY A 191 -9.22 -28.74 8.10
N GLY A 192 -9.31 -29.93 7.52
CA GLY A 192 -9.99 -31.06 8.15
C GLY A 192 -9.23 -31.52 9.39
#